data_AF-A0A1T1CS26-F1
#
_entry.id   AF-A0A1T1CS26-F1
#
_cell.length_a   1.000
_cell.length_b   1.000
_cell.length_c   1.000
_cell.angle_alpha   90.00
_cell.angle_beta   90.00
_cell.angle_gamma   90.00
#
_symmetry.space_group_name_H-M   'P 1'
#
loop_
_entity.id
_entity.type
_entity.pdbx_description
1 polymer ?
#
loop_
_entity_poly.entity_id
_entity_poly.type
_entity_poly.pdbx_seq_one_letter_code
_entity_poly.pdbx_strand_id
1 'polypeptide(L)'
;RLLFSTPAPATTHHVDISVNHPARMGGVTVYQADWQVAALTLQMGRSPQLQFPLQALPSLGEQVWGLALPTHPDGSRPVLLTVASEQGPVLVYDSDGERLGALRVDGPPLDVNGLPIRITHVLPASGLLIKRDPGVPLVYTGFAVALLGGGLSVLASRKLWAVAAQGRLHVAGISNRDVVSFGEALPRLLDSLTEAGHGEP
;
A
#
# COMPACT_ATOMS: atom_id res chain seq x y z
N ARG A 1 -13.25 -45.41 -5.78
CA ARG A 1 -12.35 -45.19 -4.62
C ARG A 1 -11.56 -43.92 -4.91
N LEU A 2 -12.06 -42.76 -4.49
CA LEU A 2 -11.42 -41.46 -4.72
C LEU A 2 -10.41 -41.23 -3.58
N LEU A 3 -9.12 -41.24 -3.91
CA LEU A 3 -8.05 -40.93 -2.98
C LEU A 3 -7.94 -39.41 -2.88
N PHE A 4 -8.52 -38.83 -1.84
CA PHE A 4 -8.12 -37.50 -1.40
C PHE A 4 -6.75 -37.63 -0.76
N SER A 5 -5.70 -37.17 -1.45
CA SER A 5 -4.40 -36.96 -0.83
C SER A 5 -4.56 -35.76 0.11
N THR A 6 -4.52 -36.00 1.42
CA THR A 6 -4.40 -34.93 2.41
C THR A 6 -3.06 -34.24 2.17
N PRO A 7 -3.01 -32.95 1.79
CA PRO A 7 -1.74 -32.26 1.69
C PRO A 7 -1.09 -32.24 3.07
N ALA A 8 0.22 -32.51 3.13
CA ALA A 8 1.01 -32.43 4.36
C ALA A 8 0.77 -31.08 5.04
N PRO A 9 0.75 -31.02 6.39
CA PRO A 9 0.52 -29.77 7.11
C PRO A 9 1.57 -28.75 6.68
N ALA A 10 1.11 -27.67 6.05
CA ALA A 10 1.98 -26.57 5.66
C ALA A 10 2.66 -26.01 6.91
N THR A 11 3.98 -25.87 6.85
CA THR A 11 4.77 -25.27 7.93
C THR A 11 4.24 -23.85 8.18
N THR A 12 3.62 -23.64 9.33
CA THR A 12 3.02 -22.34 9.68
C THR A 12 4.12 -21.42 10.18
N HIS A 13 4.45 -20.40 9.40
CA HIS A 13 5.34 -19.33 9.85
C HIS A 13 4.52 -18.19 10.43
N HIS A 14 4.72 -17.90 11.72
CA HIS A 14 4.17 -16.71 12.36
C HIS A 14 4.96 -15.47 11.90
N VAL A 15 4.23 -14.45 11.45
CA VAL A 15 4.79 -13.15 11.07
C VAL A 15 3.98 -12.07 11.76
N ASP A 16 4.65 -11.26 12.57
CA ASP A 16 4.04 -10.09 13.19
C ASP A 16 4.05 -8.92 12.20
N ILE A 17 2.90 -8.26 12.05
CA ILE A 17 2.75 -7.06 11.22
C ILE A 17 2.45 -5.85 12.09
N SER A 18 2.97 -4.70 11.69
CA SER A 18 2.61 -3.41 12.27
C SER A 18 2.48 -2.35 11.18
N VAL A 19 1.93 -1.18 11.51
CA VAL A 19 1.66 -0.09 10.56
C VAL A 19 2.88 0.25 9.68
N ASN A 20 4.10 0.17 10.23
CA ASN A 20 5.35 0.47 9.52
C ASN A 20 6.18 -0.78 9.18
N HIS A 21 5.69 -1.98 9.49
CA HIS A 21 6.38 -3.23 9.25
C HIS A 21 5.45 -4.24 8.59
N PRO A 22 5.23 -4.14 7.25
CA PRO A 22 4.32 -5.03 6.55
C PRO A 22 4.95 -6.39 6.27
N ALA A 23 4.14 -7.44 6.28
CA ALA A 23 4.55 -8.77 5.84
C ALA A 23 4.57 -8.83 4.31
N ARG A 24 5.63 -9.41 3.73
CA ARG A 24 5.77 -9.59 2.27
C ARG A 24 5.93 -11.06 1.95
N MET A 25 5.04 -11.61 1.13
CA MET A 25 5.07 -13.02 0.76
C MET A 25 4.45 -13.24 -0.62
N GLY A 26 5.17 -13.91 -1.53
CA GLY A 26 4.63 -14.28 -2.85
C GLY A 26 4.13 -13.12 -3.72
N GLY A 27 4.76 -11.95 -3.62
CA GLY A 27 4.35 -10.73 -4.34
C GLY A 27 3.14 -10.01 -3.71
N VAL A 28 2.67 -10.46 -2.55
CA VAL A 28 1.65 -9.81 -1.73
C VAL A 28 2.33 -9.07 -0.59
N THR A 29 1.89 -7.85 -0.33
CA THR A 29 2.27 -7.08 0.86
C THR A 29 1.04 -6.90 1.73
N VAL A 30 1.14 -7.32 2.99
CA VAL A 30 0.06 -7.24 3.98
C VAL A 30 0.41 -6.16 4.99
N TYR A 31 -0.44 -5.15 5.10
CA TYR A 31 -0.33 -4.06 6.05
C TYR A 31 -1.38 -4.23 7.14
N GLN A 32 -1.02 -3.90 8.37
CA GLN A 32 -2.01 -3.60 9.39
C GLN A 32 -2.62 -2.22 9.05
N ALA A 33 -3.95 -2.16 8.96
CA ALA A 33 -4.67 -0.92 8.65
C ALA A 33 -5.04 -0.17 9.93
N ASP A 34 -6.02 0.72 9.82
CA ASP A 34 -6.55 1.52 10.90
C ASP A 34 -6.98 0.69 12.11
N TRP A 35 -6.80 1.31 13.28
CA TRP A 35 -7.18 0.75 14.56
C TRP A 35 -8.63 1.14 14.92
N GLN A 36 -9.37 0.22 15.53
CA GLN A 36 -10.75 0.40 15.96
C GLN A 36 -11.08 -0.38 17.24
N VAL A 37 -12.19 -0.04 17.91
CA VAL A 37 -12.75 -0.84 19.00
C VAL A 37 -13.86 -1.74 18.46
N ALA A 38 -13.68 -3.06 18.54
CA ALA A 38 -14.66 -4.02 18.04
C ALA A 38 -15.81 -4.26 19.01
N ALA A 39 -15.52 -4.35 20.31
CA ALA A 39 -16.52 -4.72 21.31
C ALA A 39 -16.19 -4.20 22.71
N LEU A 40 -17.23 -4.04 23.53
CA LEU A 40 -17.10 -3.86 24.98
C LEU A 40 -17.57 -5.12 25.70
N THR A 41 -16.77 -5.59 26.66
CA THR A 41 -17.19 -6.60 27.62
C THR A 41 -17.58 -5.88 28.91
N LEU A 42 -18.82 -6.10 29.34
CA LEU A 42 -19.40 -5.46 30.50
C LEU A 42 -20.19 -6.46 31.35
N GLN A 43 -20.38 -6.11 32.62
CA GLN A 43 -21.19 -6.84 33.57
C GLN A 43 -22.28 -5.91 34.12
N MET A 44 -23.52 -6.39 34.15
CA MET A 44 -24.69 -5.64 34.64
C MET A 44 -25.25 -6.34 35.88
N GLY A 45 -25.24 -5.68 37.03
CA GLY A 45 -25.72 -6.30 38.27
C GLY A 45 -24.92 -7.56 38.62
N ARG A 46 -25.62 -8.69 38.68
CA ARG A 46 -25.05 -10.03 38.92
C ARG A 46 -24.99 -10.90 37.65
N SER A 47 -25.11 -10.30 36.46
CA SER A 47 -25.01 -11.03 35.20
C SER A 47 -23.61 -11.65 35.04
N PRO A 48 -23.45 -12.65 34.15
CA PRO A 48 -22.13 -12.96 33.61
C PRO A 48 -21.55 -11.76 32.84
N GLN A 49 -20.26 -11.84 32.50
CA GLN A 49 -19.65 -10.88 31.58
C GLN A 49 -20.22 -11.09 30.18
N LEU A 50 -20.72 -10.02 29.58
CA LEU A 50 -21.34 -10.01 28.26
C LEU A 50 -20.53 -9.13 27.33
N GLN A 51 -20.25 -9.64 26.14
CA GLN A 51 -19.53 -8.92 25.11
C GLN A 51 -20.50 -8.39 24.07
N PHE A 52 -20.48 -7.08 23.85
CA PHE A 52 -21.33 -6.39 22.89
C PHE A 52 -20.49 -5.76 21.78
N PRO A 53 -20.84 -6.00 20.51
CA PRO A 53 -20.17 -5.33 19.39
C PRO A 53 -20.46 -3.82 19.46
N LEU A 54 -19.47 -3.01 19.14
CA LEU A 54 -19.64 -1.57 19.03
C LEU A 54 -19.84 -1.14 17.58
N GLN A 55 -20.52 -0.01 17.42
CA GLN A 55 -20.67 0.67 16.14
C GLN A 55 -19.91 1.99 16.17
N ALA A 56 -19.30 2.36 15.04
CA ALA A 56 -18.71 3.68 14.88
C ALA A 56 -19.81 4.75 14.91
N LEU A 57 -19.58 5.83 15.66
CA LEU A 57 -20.50 6.95 15.84
C LEU A 57 -19.85 8.23 15.29
N PRO A 58 -19.77 8.39 13.96
CA PRO A 58 -19.06 9.52 13.33
C PRO A 58 -19.67 10.88 13.68
N SER A 59 -20.93 10.92 14.10
CA SER A 59 -21.59 12.12 14.61
C SER A 59 -21.01 12.63 15.94
N LEU A 60 -20.33 11.77 16.70
CA LEU A 60 -19.66 12.11 17.97
C LEU A 60 -18.15 12.28 17.82
N GLY A 61 -17.57 11.84 16.69
CA GLY A 61 -16.15 11.98 16.35
C GLY A 61 -15.66 10.86 15.44
N GLU A 62 -14.51 11.05 14.78
CA GLU A 62 -13.96 10.09 13.81
C GLU A 62 -13.55 8.73 14.43
N GLN A 63 -13.17 8.73 15.71
CA GLN A 63 -12.72 7.55 16.45
C GLN A 63 -13.55 7.36 17.72
N VAL A 64 -14.88 7.39 17.58
CA VAL A 64 -15.80 7.11 18.67
C VAL A 64 -16.64 5.91 18.31
N TRP A 65 -16.62 4.90 19.17
CA TRP A 65 -17.45 3.71 19.05
C TRP A 65 -18.41 3.63 20.22
N GLY A 66 -19.60 3.12 20.00
CA GLY A 66 -20.58 3.00 21.07
C GLY A 66 -21.67 1.98 20.83
N LEU A 67 -22.51 1.87 21.85
CA LEU A 67 -23.61 0.92 21.99
C LEU A 67 -24.70 1.56 22.82
N ALA A 68 -25.95 1.45 22.38
CA ALA A 68 -27.12 1.73 23.22
C ALA A 68 -27.47 0.48 24.03
N LEU A 69 -27.34 0.57 25.35
CA LEU A 69 -27.64 -0.52 26.28
C LEU A 69 -29.03 -0.28 26.90
N PRO A 70 -30.00 -1.18 26.70
CA PRO A 70 -31.28 -1.11 27.39
C PRO A 70 -31.07 -1.44 28.87
N THR A 71 -31.23 -0.44 29.75
CA THR A 71 -31.07 -0.65 31.20
C THR A 71 -32.37 -1.04 31.90
N HIS A 72 -33.52 -0.97 31.21
CA HIS A 72 -34.83 -1.33 31.75
C HIS A 72 -35.44 -2.54 31.00
N PRO A 73 -36.21 -3.43 31.67
CA PRO A 73 -36.75 -4.64 31.04
C PRO A 73 -37.69 -4.41 29.85
N ASP A 74 -38.34 -3.26 29.78
CA ASP A 74 -39.21 -2.85 28.67
C ASP A 74 -38.45 -2.14 27.53
N GLY A 75 -37.12 -1.97 27.67
CA GLY A 75 -36.27 -1.25 26.72
C GLY A 75 -36.39 0.27 26.78
N SER A 76 -37.17 0.83 27.71
CA SER A 76 -37.26 2.28 27.90
C SER A 76 -35.98 2.86 28.49
N ARG A 77 -35.68 4.12 28.15
CA ARG A 77 -34.52 4.89 28.63
C ARG A 77 -33.18 4.14 28.43
N PRO A 78 -32.81 3.84 27.16
CA PRO A 78 -31.51 3.25 26.89
C PRO A 78 -30.40 4.22 27.27
N VAL A 79 -29.26 3.66 27.63
CA VAL A 79 -28.07 4.42 28.00
C VAL A 79 -27.03 4.20 26.91
N LEU A 80 -26.45 5.29 26.43
CA LEU A 80 -25.41 5.24 25.41
C LEU A 80 -24.05 5.09 26.10
N LEU A 81 -23.35 4.01 25.76
CA LEU A 81 -21.96 3.80 26.12
C LEU A 81 -21.09 4.18 24.92
N THR A 82 -20.08 5.03 25.14
CA THR A 82 -19.10 5.37 24.10
C THR A 82 -17.67 5.21 24.59
N VAL A 83 -16.76 4.91 23.68
CA VAL A 83 -15.34 4.74 23.93
C VAL A 83 -14.55 5.20 22.72
N ALA A 84 -13.42 5.87 22.95
CA ALA A 84 -12.57 6.40 21.88
C ALA A 84 -11.18 5.75 21.83
N SER A 85 -10.87 4.85 22.77
CA SER A 85 -9.54 4.22 22.92
C SER A 85 -9.68 2.84 23.58
N GLU A 86 -8.76 1.92 23.27
CA GLU A 86 -8.63 0.62 23.97
C GLU A 86 -8.50 0.76 25.50
N GLN A 87 -7.89 1.85 25.96
CA GLN A 87 -7.64 2.10 27.38
C GLN A 87 -8.85 2.74 28.08
N GLY A 88 -9.89 3.11 27.33
CA GLY A 88 -11.04 3.86 27.83
C GLY A 88 -10.70 5.33 28.15
N PRO A 89 -11.47 5.99 29.02
CA PRO A 89 -12.64 5.47 29.72
C PRO A 89 -13.84 5.23 28.80
N VAL A 90 -14.79 4.42 29.25
CA VAL A 90 -16.12 4.30 28.62
C VAL A 90 -17.01 5.38 29.21
N LEU A 91 -17.50 6.30 28.39
CA LEU A 91 -18.41 7.37 28.78
C LEU A 91 -19.84 6.87 28.72
N VAL A 92 -20.67 7.33 29.67
CA VAL A 92 -22.05 6.89 29.85
C VAL A 92 -22.96 8.10 29.73
N TYR A 93 -23.92 8.04 28.83
CA TYR A 93 -24.90 9.11 28.56
C TYR A 93 -26.33 8.59 28.68
N ASP A 94 -27.23 9.42 29.18
CA ASP A 94 -28.66 9.10 29.19
C ASP A 94 -29.30 9.30 27.80
N SER A 95 -30.62 9.09 27.73
CA SER A 95 -31.41 9.25 26.51
C SER A 95 -31.52 10.69 26.03
N ASP A 96 -31.27 11.66 26.90
CA ASP A 96 -31.32 13.10 26.59
C ASP A 96 -29.95 13.63 26.15
N GLY A 97 -28.90 12.80 26.25
CA GLY A 97 -27.52 13.13 25.86
C GLY A 97 -26.69 13.71 27.00
N GLU A 98 -27.20 13.75 28.23
CA GLU A 98 -26.47 14.20 29.40
C GLU A 98 -25.51 13.12 29.91
N ARG A 99 -24.33 13.54 30.33
CA ARG A 99 -23.28 12.61 30.77
C ARG A 99 -23.54 12.16 32.20
N LEU A 100 -23.91 10.89 32.36
CA LEU A 100 -24.10 10.23 33.66
C LEU A 100 -22.77 9.91 34.35
N GLY A 101 -21.71 9.62 33.59
CA GLY A 101 -20.41 9.33 34.18
C GLY A 101 -19.36 8.77 33.22
N ALA A 102 -18.31 8.19 33.81
CA ALA A 102 -17.25 7.50 33.10
C ALA A 102 -16.83 6.23 33.86
N LEU A 103 -16.81 5.11 33.15
CA LEU A 103 -16.37 3.82 33.63
C LEU A 103 -14.92 3.57 33.19
N ARG A 104 -14.07 3.20 34.13
CA ARG A 104 -12.72 2.70 33.83
C ARG A 104 -12.80 1.21 33.55
N VAL A 105 -11.98 0.74 32.60
CA VAL A 105 -11.77 -0.70 32.36
C VAL A 105 -11.20 -1.32 33.64
N ASP A 106 -11.78 -2.44 34.07
CA ASP A 106 -11.48 -3.10 35.35
C ASP A 106 -11.66 -2.20 36.60
N GLY A 107 -12.41 -1.10 36.44
CA GLY A 107 -12.73 -0.16 37.51
C GLY A 107 -13.94 -0.57 38.35
N PRO A 108 -14.27 0.21 39.40
CA PRO A 108 -15.50 0.05 40.16
C PRO A 108 -16.74 0.25 39.26
N PRO A 109 -17.89 -0.36 39.60
CA PRO A 109 -19.11 -0.19 38.83
C PRO A 109 -19.67 1.22 39.01
N LEU A 110 -20.39 1.71 37.99
CA LEU A 110 -21.21 2.90 38.05
C LEU A 110 -22.67 2.46 38.16
N ASP A 111 -23.40 3.02 39.12
CA ASP A 111 -24.84 2.80 39.22
C ASP A 111 -25.56 3.64 38.16
N VAL A 112 -26.28 2.97 37.28
CA VAL A 112 -27.05 3.57 36.20
C VAL A 112 -28.49 3.11 36.35
N ASN A 113 -29.36 4.00 36.82
CA ASN A 113 -30.79 3.70 37.05
C ASN A 113 -31.04 2.50 37.99
N GLY A 114 -30.21 2.29 39.02
CA GLY A 114 -30.31 1.17 39.96
C GLY A 114 -29.67 -0.12 39.45
N LEU A 115 -29.04 -0.08 38.28
CA LEU A 115 -28.30 -1.19 37.69
C LEU A 115 -26.80 -0.87 37.73
N PRO A 116 -26.00 -1.55 38.56
CA PRO A 116 -24.56 -1.31 38.57
C PRO A 116 -23.91 -1.93 37.33
N ILE A 117 -23.26 -1.09 36.52
CA ILE A 117 -22.58 -1.48 35.29
C ILE A 117 -21.07 -1.43 35.52
N ARG A 118 -20.34 -2.48 35.14
CA ARG A 118 -18.88 -2.55 35.18
C ARG A 118 -18.35 -2.86 33.78
N ILE A 119 -17.28 -2.18 33.36
CA ILE A 119 -16.53 -2.53 32.15
C ILE A 119 -15.38 -3.45 32.55
N THR A 120 -15.30 -4.63 31.96
CA THR A 120 -14.21 -5.59 32.20
C THR A 120 -13.17 -5.56 31.11
N HIS A 121 -13.56 -5.40 29.84
CA HIS A 121 -12.60 -5.40 28.74
C HIS A 121 -13.08 -4.53 27.57
N VAL A 122 -12.13 -3.92 26.87
CA VAL A 122 -12.35 -3.25 25.59
C VAL A 122 -11.61 -4.07 24.56
N LEU A 123 -12.32 -4.69 23.61
CA LEU A 123 -11.69 -5.53 22.59
C LEU A 123 -11.20 -4.64 21.43
N PRO A 124 -9.89 -4.46 21.25
CA PRO A 124 -9.37 -3.79 20.07
C PRO A 124 -9.50 -4.65 18.82
N ALA A 125 -9.53 -3.98 17.68
CA ALA A 125 -9.34 -4.59 16.38
C ALA A 125 -8.51 -3.67 15.48
N SER A 126 -7.83 -4.26 14.52
CA SER A 126 -7.19 -3.53 13.43
C SER A 126 -7.67 -4.07 12.10
N GLY A 127 -7.81 -3.20 11.11
CA GLY A 127 -8.02 -3.65 9.74
C GLY A 127 -6.80 -4.37 9.17
N LEU A 128 -7.00 -5.07 8.06
CA LEU A 128 -5.95 -5.73 7.30
C LEU A 128 -6.02 -5.27 5.84
N LEU A 129 -4.95 -4.66 5.34
CA LEU A 129 -4.86 -4.23 3.95
C LEU A 129 -3.92 -5.16 3.18
N ILE A 130 -4.46 -5.82 2.16
CA ILE A 130 -3.70 -6.73 1.30
C ILE A 130 -3.48 -6.05 -0.05
N LYS A 131 -2.21 -5.81 -0.39
CA LYS A 131 -1.81 -5.18 -1.66
C LYS A 131 -1.00 -6.15 -2.52
N ARG A 132 -1.35 -6.24 -3.81
CA ARG A 132 -0.61 -7.02 -4.81
C ARG A 132 -0.56 -6.22 -6.10
N ASP A 133 0.65 -5.83 -6.53
CA ASP A 133 0.85 -4.99 -7.72
C ASP A 133 1.61 -5.75 -8.82
N PRO A 134 0.97 -6.64 -9.59
CA PRO A 134 1.64 -7.41 -10.65
C PRO A 134 2.04 -6.55 -11.86
N GLY A 135 1.51 -5.33 -11.98
CA GLY A 135 1.78 -4.42 -13.10
C GLY A 135 3.11 -3.66 -12.99
N VAL A 136 3.72 -3.58 -11.80
CA VAL A 136 4.96 -2.83 -11.60
C VAL A 136 6.12 -3.36 -12.47
N PRO A 137 6.37 -4.69 -12.53
CA PRO A 137 7.37 -5.22 -13.46
C PRO A 137 7.06 -4.91 -14.93
N LEU A 138 5.79 -4.94 -15.34
CA LEU A 138 5.37 -4.66 -16.72
C LEU A 138 5.65 -3.20 -17.10
N VAL A 139 5.34 -2.25 -16.21
CA VAL A 139 5.62 -0.82 -16.43
C VAL A 139 7.12 -0.57 -16.54
N TYR A 140 7.93 -1.13 -15.64
CA TYR A 140 9.40 -0.99 -15.73
C TYR A 140 9.98 -1.62 -16.99
N THR A 141 9.43 -2.76 -17.43
CA THR A 141 9.83 -3.39 -18.69
C THR A 141 9.51 -2.49 -19.88
N GLY A 142 8.33 -1.87 -19.90
CA GLY A 142 7.95 -0.91 -20.94
C GLY A 142 8.88 0.31 -20.99
N PHE A 143 9.22 0.87 -19.81
CA PHE A 143 10.20 1.95 -19.72
C PHE A 143 11.58 1.55 -20.22
N ALA A 144 12.06 0.34 -19.88
CA ALA A 144 13.34 -0.16 -20.36
C ALA A 144 13.37 -0.29 -21.88
N VAL A 145 12.31 -0.84 -22.49
CA VAL A 145 12.16 -0.93 -23.95
C VAL A 145 12.12 0.46 -24.60
N ALA A 146 11.41 1.42 -23.99
CA ALA A 146 11.34 2.79 -24.50
C ALA A 146 12.71 3.49 -24.45
N LEU A 147 13.48 3.32 -23.37
CA LEU A 147 14.83 3.86 -23.25
C LEU A 147 15.78 3.27 -24.31
N LEU A 148 15.73 1.94 -24.50
CA LEU A 148 16.50 1.26 -25.54
C LEU A 148 16.11 1.77 -26.94
N GLY A 149 14.82 1.80 -27.25
CA GLY A 149 14.32 2.30 -28.53
C GLY A 149 14.70 3.76 -28.78
N GLY A 150 14.62 4.61 -27.76
CA GLY A 150 15.08 5.99 -27.81
C GLY A 150 16.58 6.09 -28.11
N GLY A 151 17.41 5.31 -27.40
CA GLY A 151 18.85 5.27 -27.62
C GLY A 151 19.24 4.79 -29.03
N LEU A 152 18.65 3.68 -29.48
CA LEU A 152 18.82 3.16 -30.84
C LEU A 152 18.34 4.16 -31.90
N SER A 153 17.29 4.93 -31.60
CA SER A 153 16.82 5.97 -32.49
C SER A 153 17.84 7.08 -32.68
N VAL A 154 18.77 7.35 -31.76
CA VAL A 154 19.77 8.42 -31.96
C VAL A 154 20.90 8.02 -32.92
N LEU A 155 21.07 6.72 -33.21
CA LEU A 155 22.12 6.24 -34.10
C LEU A 155 21.96 6.83 -35.52
N ALA A 156 23.01 7.53 -35.97
CA ALA A 156 23.08 8.08 -37.32
C ALA A 156 23.53 6.98 -38.30
N SER A 157 22.76 6.79 -39.36
CA SER A 157 23.22 6.02 -40.51
C SER A 157 24.00 6.95 -41.46
N ARG A 158 25.17 6.48 -41.91
CA ARG A 158 26.05 7.19 -42.84
C ARG A 158 26.18 6.33 -44.09
N LYS A 159 25.85 6.88 -45.25
CA LYS A 159 26.01 6.22 -46.56
C LYS A 159 27.08 6.95 -47.34
N LEU A 160 28.00 6.20 -47.93
CA LEU A 160 29.13 6.71 -48.69
C LEU A 160 29.12 6.08 -50.08
N TRP A 161 29.44 6.89 -51.09
CA TRP A 161 29.62 6.48 -52.47
C TRP A 161 30.97 6.98 -52.96
N ALA A 162 31.67 6.14 -53.72
CA ALA A 162 32.94 6.49 -54.34
C ALA A 162 32.92 6.06 -55.81
N VAL A 163 33.35 6.95 -56.69
CA VAL A 163 33.41 6.72 -58.15
C VAL A 163 34.79 7.12 -58.65
N ALA A 164 35.52 6.19 -59.24
CA ALA A 164 36.80 6.48 -59.89
C ALA A 164 36.58 6.76 -61.39
N ALA A 165 36.96 7.95 -61.85
CA ALA A 165 36.84 8.34 -63.25
C ALA A 165 37.99 9.28 -63.64
N GLN A 166 38.54 9.12 -64.85
CA GLN A 166 39.59 10.00 -65.41
C GLN A 166 40.80 10.21 -64.48
N GLY A 167 41.22 9.16 -63.77
CA GLY A 167 42.34 9.24 -62.82
C GLY A 167 42.06 10.01 -61.53
N ARG A 168 40.78 10.33 -61.24
CA ARG A 168 40.33 10.97 -60.00
C ARG A 168 39.32 10.09 -59.27
N LEU A 169 39.36 10.13 -57.94
CA LEU A 169 38.37 9.50 -57.07
C LEU A 169 37.38 10.55 -56.57
N HIS A 170 36.11 10.40 -56.93
CA HIS A 170 35.02 11.24 -56.43
C HIS A 170 34.33 10.53 -55.27
N VAL A 171 34.27 11.16 -54.09
CA VAL A 171 33.60 10.60 -52.91
C VAL A 171 32.47 11.52 -52.48
N ALA A 172 31.31 10.94 -52.18
CA ALA A 172 30.14 11.65 -51.67
C ALA A 172 29.49 10.83 -50.55
N GLY A 173 28.72 11.48 -49.69
CA GLY A 173 27.97 10.77 -48.66
C GLY A 173 26.79 11.56 -48.13
N ILE A 174 25.87 10.84 -47.50
CA ILE A 174 24.74 11.43 -46.77
C ILE A 174 24.65 10.80 -45.39
N SER A 175 24.18 11.58 -44.42
CA SER A 175 23.80 11.06 -43.12
C SER A 175 22.38 11.50 -42.77
N ASN A 176 21.62 10.59 -42.16
CA ASN A 176 20.23 10.88 -41.76
C ASN A 176 20.14 11.70 -40.46
N ARG A 177 21.22 11.79 -39.69
CA ARG A 177 21.38 12.57 -38.46
C ARG A 177 22.84 13.01 -38.34
N ASP A 178 23.14 13.98 -37.47
CA ASP A 178 24.52 14.42 -37.18
C ASP A 178 25.33 14.82 -38.44
N VAL A 179 24.67 15.60 -39.32
CA VAL A 179 25.22 16.02 -40.63
C VAL A 179 26.49 16.86 -40.46
N VAL A 180 26.57 17.67 -39.39
CA VAL A 180 27.72 18.54 -39.09
C VAL A 180 28.97 17.71 -38.81
N SER A 181 28.90 16.76 -37.88
CA SER A 181 30.01 15.85 -37.56
C SER A 181 30.41 15.00 -38.75
N PHE A 182 29.45 14.52 -39.55
CA PHE A 182 29.75 13.80 -40.78
C PHE A 182 30.51 14.68 -41.80
N GLY A 183 30.09 15.94 -41.95
CA GLY A 183 30.75 16.92 -42.82
C GLY A 183 32.18 17.24 -42.40
N GLU A 184 32.51 17.17 -41.10
CA GLU A 184 33.88 17.32 -40.60
C GLU A 184 34.70 16.02 -40.70
N ALA A 185 34.07 14.87 -40.47
CA ALA A 185 34.74 13.58 -40.46
C ALA A 185 35.13 13.07 -41.85
N LEU A 186 34.31 13.35 -42.87
CA LEU A 186 34.53 12.86 -44.23
C LEU A 186 35.82 13.44 -44.86
N PRO A 187 36.09 14.76 -44.84
CA PRO A 187 37.35 15.31 -45.31
C PRO A 187 38.57 14.73 -44.58
N ARG A 188 38.52 14.63 -43.24
CA ARG A 188 39.62 14.03 -42.44
C ARG A 188 39.91 12.59 -42.84
N LEU A 189 38.88 11.81 -43.12
CA LEU A 189 39.04 10.44 -43.62
C LEU A 189 39.70 10.42 -45.00
N LEU A 190 39.30 11.31 -45.91
CA LEU A 190 39.91 11.42 -47.24
C LEU A 190 41.38 11.87 -47.18
N ASP A 191 41.69 12.82 -46.31
CA ASP A 191 43.07 13.28 -46.08
C ASP A 191 43.94 12.13 -45.57
N SER A 192 43.46 11.37 -44.57
CA SER A 192 44.19 10.22 -44.02
C SER A 192 44.47 9.10 -45.04
N LEU A 193 43.54 8.87 -45.97
CA LEU A 193 43.71 7.88 -47.04
C LEU A 193 44.70 8.38 -48.10
N THR A 194 44.75 9.69 -48.33
CA THR A 194 45.70 10.31 -49.27
C THR A 194 47.11 10.28 -48.71
N GLU A 195 47.29 10.57 -47.41
CA GLU A 195 48.59 10.48 -46.73
C GLU A 195 49.10 9.03 -46.66
N ALA A 196 48.24 8.06 -46.38
CA ALA A 196 48.61 6.64 -46.38
C ALA A 196 49.10 6.16 -47.76
N GLY A 197 48.56 6.71 -48.85
CA GLY A 197 49.01 6.39 -50.22
C GLY A 197 50.34 7.01 -50.64
N HIS A 198 50.85 8.01 -49.90
CA HIS A 198 52.17 8.64 -50.16
C HIS A 198 53.29 8.05 -49.28
N GLY A 199 52.98 7.08 -48.41
CA GLY A 199 53.88 6.50 -47.41
C GLY A 199 54.39 5.08 -47.67
N GLU A 200 53.99 4.41 -48.75
CA GLU A 200 54.67 3.18 -49.19
C GLU A 200 55.73 3.48 -50.26
N PRO A 201 57.00 3.05 -50.07
CA PRO A 201 58.01 3.02 -51.14
C PRO A 201 57.75 1.91 -52.17
#